data_AF-A0A2H0D7M7-F1
#
_entry.id   AF-A0A2H0D7M7-F1
#
_cell.length_a   1.000
_cell.length_b   1.000
_cell.length_c   1.000
_cell.angle_alpha   90.00
_cell.angle_beta   90.00
_cell.angle_gamma   90.00
#
_symmetry.space_group_name_H-M   'P 1'
#
loop_
_entity.id
_entity.type
_entity.pdbx_description
1 polymer ?
#
loop_
_entity_poly.entity_id
_entity_poly.type
_entity_poly.pdbx_seq_one_letter_code
_entity_poly.pdbx_strand_id
1 'polypeptide(L)'
;LYQSGVFKTYKKIADGPLRAVFEVSYNYLVDGKEINEVKRITLDAGKNLNKIDVTFNTKANNSKIEFAAGLVKREATTKYSDENKHWLSLWGATTKNSADEFLGTGIIFPKSTFKTFTEDENHYLVIGVTKFNDAFTYYSGAGWTRSGDFKSVDDWNNYLTQCSQEINSPLRVSIKANNSK
;
A
#
# COMPACT_ATOMS: atom_id res chain seq x y z
N LEU A 1 15.27 -5.34 10.22
CA LEU A 1 14.14 -5.49 9.28
C LEU A 1 14.50 -6.59 8.29
N TYR A 2 13.64 -7.58 8.07
CA TYR A 2 13.84 -8.58 7.01
C TYR A 2 13.17 -8.09 5.72
N GLN A 3 13.92 -8.05 4.62
CA GLN A 3 13.40 -7.67 3.30
C GLN A 3 13.20 -8.92 2.45
N SER A 4 12.14 -8.95 1.64
CA SER A 4 11.79 -10.11 0.82
C SER A 4 12.66 -10.29 -0.43
N GLY A 5 13.45 -9.29 -0.80
CA GLY A 5 14.38 -9.35 -1.93
C GLY A 5 13.69 -9.30 -3.29
N VAL A 6 14.20 -10.06 -4.25
CA VAL A 6 13.63 -10.14 -5.61
C VAL A 6 12.53 -11.21 -5.64
N PHE A 7 11.44 -10.93 -6.34
CA PHE A 7 10.35 -11.90 -6.47
C PHE A 7 10.83 -13.17 -7.20
N LYS A 8 10.35 -14.32 -6.76
CA LYS A 8 10.68 -15.64 -7.32
C LYS A 8 9.80 -15.98 -8.52
N THR A 9 8.50 -15.68 -8.42
CA THR A 9 7.53 -15.94 -9.50
C THR A 9 6.49 -14.82 -9.55
N TYR A 10 5.81 -14.72 -10.68
CA TYR A 10 4.64 -13.86 -10.85
C TYR A 10 3.54 -14.60 -11.62
N LYS A 11 2.29 -14.16 -11.47
CA LYS A 11 1.16 -14.60 -12.30
C LYS A 11 0.17 -13.47 -12.52
N LYS A 12 -0.36 -13.39 -13.73
CA LYS A 12 -1.47 -12.49 -14.08
C LYS A 12 -2.79 -13.15 -13.68
N ILE A 13 -3.65 -12.44 -12.97
CA ILE A 13 -4.96 -12.91 -12.51
C ILE A 13 -6.07 -12.29 -13.36
N ALA A 14 -5.95 -11.01 -13.71
CA ALA A 14 -6.87 -10.30 -14.58
C ALA A 14 -6.16 -9.17 -15.33
N ASP A 15 -6.60 -8.86 -16.55
CA ASP A 15 -6.04 -7.83 -17.44
C ASP A 15 -7.13 -7.07 -18.20
N GLY A 16 -8.20 -6.71 -17.49
CA GLY A 16 -9.31 -5.96 -18.05
C GLY A 16 -9.07 -4.44 -18.07
N PRO A 17 -9.85 -3.69 -18.87
CA PRO A 17 -9.70 -2.24 -19.01
C PRO A 17 -10.04 -1.46 -17.74
N LEU A 18 -10.87 -2.03 -16.86
CA LEU A 18 -11.23 -1.42 -15.57
C LEU A 18 -10.33 -1.88 -14.43
N ARG A 19 -9.73 -3.06 -14.56
CA ARG A 19 -8.97 -3.70 -13.49
C ARG A 19 -7.92 -4.66 -14.03
N ALA A 20 -6.69 -4.46 -13.58
CA ALA A 20 -5.61 -5.43 -13.70
C ALA A 20 -5.28 -6.00 -12.32
N VAL A 21 -5.03 -7.31 -12.25
CA VAL A 21 -4.64 -8.00 -11.02
C VAL A 21 -3.50 -8.95 -11.34
N PHE A 22 -2.45 -8.90 -10.53
CA PHE A 22 -1.37 -9.88 -10.60
C PHE A 22 -0.88 -10.24 -9.20
N GLU A 23 -0.22 -11.39 -9.11
CA GLU A 23 0.47 -11.83 -7.89
C GLU A 23 1.96 -11.94 -8.15
N VAL A 24 2.75 -11.58 -7.14
CA VAL A 24 4.18 -11.89 -7.05
C VAL A 24 4.41 -12.68 -5.77
N SER A 25 5.32 -13.66 -5.84
CA SER A 25 5.70 -14.46 -4.69
C SER A 25 7.19 -14.33 -4.37
N TYR A 26 7.50 -14.39 -3.08
CA TYR A 26 8.86 -14.35 -2.54
C TYR A 26 9.08 -15.57 -1.65
N ASN A 27 10.35 -15.93 -1.49
CA ASN A 27 10.77 -17.00 -0.59
C ASN A 27 12.06 -16.59 0.09
N TYR A 28 12.05 -16.51 1.40
CA TYR A 28 13.19 -16.07 2.20
C TYR A 28 13.13 -16.65 3.61
N LEU A 29 14.25 -16.58 4.33
CA LEU A 29 14.37 -17.02 5.71
C LEU A 29 14.27 -15.85 6.67
N VAL A 30 13.51 -16.04 7.75
CA VAL A 30 13.45 -15.15 8.92
C VAL A 30 13.80 -15.98 10.14
N ASP A 31 14.94 -15.71 10.78
CA ASP A 31 15.45 -16.49 11.92
C ASP A 31 15.46 -18.01 11.65
N GLY A 32 15.84 -18.41 10.43
CA GLY A 32 15.88 -19.81 9.99
C GLY A 32 14.52 -20.41 9.61
N LYS A 33 13.41 -19.66 9.69
CA LYS A 33 12.07 -20.09 9.27
C LYS A 33 11.80 -19.65 7.84
N GLU A 34 11.33 -20.59 7.01
CA GLU A 34 10.90 -20.29 5.66
C GLU A 34 9.59 -19.50 5.67
N ILE A 35 9.63 -18.35 4.98
CA ILE A 35 8.48 -17.49 4.71
C ILE A 35 8.22 -17.51 3.21
N ASN A 36 6.99 -17.86 2.83
CA ASN A 36 6.47 -17.64 1.50
C ASN A 36 5.53 -16.43 1.52
N GLU A 37 6.05 -15.27 1.11
CA GLU A 37 5.24 -14.06 0.97
C GLU A 37 4.57 -14.07 -0.40
N VAL A 38 3.26 -13.82 -0.43
CA VAL A 38 2.50 -13.57 -1.67
C VAL A 38 1.90 -12.18 -1.57
N LYS A 39 2.16 -11.34 -2.58
CA LYS A 39 1.48 -10.06 -2.75
C LYS A 39 0.55 -10.14 -3.96
N ARG A 40 -0.74 -9.92 -3.77
CA ARG A 40 -1.72 -9.68 -4.84
C ARG A 40 -1.92 -8.19 -4.99
N ILE A 41 -1.56 -7.66 -6.16
CA ILE A 41 -1.68 -6.25 -6.49
C ILE A 41 -2.87 -6.08 -7.42
N THR A 42 -3.81 -5.22 -7.02
CA THR A 42 -4.99 -4.82 -7.80
C THR A 42 -4.84 -3.36 -8.20
N LEU A 43 -4.95 -3.10 -9.49
CA LEU A 43 -4.90 -1.79 -10.11
C LEU A 43 -6.28 -1.52 -10.70
N ASP A 44 -6.93 -0.46 -10.20
CA ASP A 44 -8.23 -0.01 -10.69
C ASP A 44 -8.05 1.25 -11.54
N ALA A 45 -8.69 1.28 -12.71
CA ALA A 45 -8.65 2.43 -13.59
C ALA A 45 -9.15 3.69 -12.86
N GLY A 46 -8.42 4.81 -13.03
CA GLY A 46 -8.73 6.08 -12.38
C GLY A 46 -8.34 6.17 -10.89
N LYS A 47 -7.67 5.14 -10.34
CA LYS A 47 -7.09 5.20 -9.00
C LYS A 47 -5.57 5.36 -9.09
N ASN A 48 -5.02 6.23 -8.24
CA ASN A 48 -3.57 6.47 -8.13
C ASN A 48 -2.91 5.55 -7.08
N LEU A 49 -3.71 4.82 -6.30
CA LEU A 49 -3.25 3.82 -5.33
C LEU A 49 -3.66 2.42 -5.77
N ASN A 50 -2.71 1.50 -5.68
CA ASN A 50 -2.96 0.07 -5.85
C ASN A 50 -3.36 -0.54 -4.52
N LYS A 51 -4.33 -1.46 -4.54
CA LYS A 51 -4.63 -2.31 -3.39
C LYS A 51 -3.65 -3.48 -3.38
N ILE A 52 -2.95 -3.68 -2.27
CA ILE A 52 -1.94 -4.72 -2.11
C ILE A 52 -2.35 -5.61 -0.95
N ASP A 53 -2.89 -6.78 -1.29
CA ASP A 53 -3.18 -7.84 -0.34
C ASP A 53 -1.93 -8.70 -0.18
N VAL A 54 -1.47 -8.91 1.04
CA VAL A 54 -0.25 -9.66 1.34
C VAL A 54 -0.54 -10.76 2.34
N THR A 55 0.05 -11.93 2.09
CA THR A 55 0.04 -13.06 3.02
C THR A 55 1.45 -13.56 3.24
N PHE A 56 1.85 -13.73 4.50
CA PHE A 56 3.10 -14.36 4.89
C PHE A 56 2.82 -15.81 5.30
N ASN A 57 3.00 -16.75 4.37
CA ASN A 57 2.74 -18.17 4.62
C ASN A 57 3.95 -18.82 5.30
N THR A 58 3.71 -19.59 6.36
CA THR A 58 4.75 -20.37 7.05
C THR A 58 4.13 -21.53 7.83
N LYS A 59 4.96 -22.52 8.21
CA LYS A 59 4.54 -23.67 9.03
C LYS A 59 4.26 -23.31 10.50
N ALA A 60 4.67 -22.12 10.94
CA ALA A 60 4.39 -21.67 12.31
C ALA A 60 2.89 -21.45 12.52
N ASN A 61 2.41 -21.75 13.73
CA ASN A 61 1.05 -21.42 14.18
C ASN A 61 0.82 -19.91 14.02
N ASN A 62 -0.44 -19.48 13.79
CA ASN A 62 -0.91 -18.11 13.49
C ASN A 62 -0.55 -17.05 14.57
N SER A 63 0.73 -16.89 14.89
CA SER A 63 1.30 -15.92 15.80
C SER A 63 1.24 -14.54 15.15
N LYS A 64 1.07 -13.52 16.00
CA LYS A 64 1.12 -12.13 15.55
C LYS A 64 2.51 -11.78 15.04
N ILE A 65 2.55 -10.97 14.00
CA ILE A 65 3.77 -10.44 13.39
C ILE A 65 3.61 -8.96 13.10
N GLU A 66 4.73 -8.26 13.11
CA GLU A 66 4.84 -6.91 12.57
C GLU A 66 5.41 -6.96 11.16
N PHE A 67 4.87 -6.11 10.30
CA PHE A 67 5.35 -5.92 8.95
C PHE A 67 5.44 -4.43 8.65
N ALA A 68 6.25 -4.08 7.66
CA ALA A 68 6.46 -2.70 7.25
C ALA A 68 6.22 -2.54 5.75
N ALA A 69 5.65 -1.40 5.38
CA ALA A 69 5.75 -0.86 4.03
C ALA A 69 6.45 0.50 4.12
N GLY A 70 7.31 0.83 3.16
CA GLY A 70 8.18 1.99 3.26
C GLY A 70 8.30 2.82 1.99
N LEU A 71 8.60 4.09 2.18
CA LEU A 71 9.02 5.02 1.13
C LEU A 71 10.50 5.35 1.34
N VAL A 72 11.29 5.24 0.27
CA VAL A 72 12.73 5.55 0.29
C VAL A 72 12.92 7.06 0.46
N LYS A 73 13.75 7.48 1.41
CA LYS A 73 14.08 8.89 1.64
C LYS A 73 14.81 9.45 0.41
N ARG A 74 14.44 10.66 0.00
CA ARG A 74 15.09 11.38 -1.10
C ARG A 74 15.33 12.83 -0.69
N GLU A 75 16.51 13.35 -1.02
CA GLU A 75 16.95 14.70 -0.62
C GLU A 75 15.98 15.80 -1.05
N ALA A 76 15.45 15.72 -2.28
CA ALA A 76 14.54 16.72 -2.85
C ALA A 76 13.06 16.45 -2.55
N THR A 77 12.75 15.67 -1.51
CA THR A 77 11.38 15.35 -1.09
C THR A 77 11.12 15.70 0.36
N THR A 78 9.88 16.07 0.65
CA THR A 78 9.39 16.33 2.00
C THR A 78 8.44 15.20 2.43
N LYS A 79 8.59 14.73 3.67
CA LYS A 79 7.69 13.76 4.29
C LYS A 79 6.44 14.44 4.83
N TYR A 80 5.30 13.81 4.60
CA TYR A 80 4.03 14.12 5.23
C TYR A 80 3.42 12.83 5.80
N SER A 81 2.68 12.94 6.90
CA SER A 81 1.94 11.81 7.47
C SER A 81 0.78 12.30 8.31
N ASP A 82 -0.28 11.50 8.38
CA ASP A 82 -1.39 11.70 9.31
C ASP A 82 -1.67 10.36 10.01
N GLU A 83 -1.41 10.31 11.31
CA GLU A 83 -1.61 9.11 12.13
C GLU A 83 -3.08 8.79 12.36
N ASN A 84 -3.95 9.80 12.46
CA ASN A 84 -5.40 9.60 12.60
C ASN A 84 -6.03 9.09 11.30
N LYS A 85 -5.37 9.36 10.17
CA LYS A 85 -5.77 8.88 8.83
C LYS A 85 -4.85 7.77 8.31
N HIS A 86 -3.91 7.26 9.12
CA HIS A 86 -3.08 6.10 8.82
C HIS A 86 -2.36 6.13 7.45
N TRP A 87 -1.93 7.32 6.99
CA TRP A 87 -1.20 7.45 5.73
C TRP A 87 0.16 8.15 5.89
N LEU A 88 1.13 7.72 5.07
CA LEU A 88 2.48 8.27 4.94
C LEU A 88 2.70 8.68 3.48
N SER A 89 3.36 9.81 3.26
CA SER A 89 3.58 10.40 1.95
C SER A 89 4.97 11.02 1.81
N LEU A 90 5.50 11.00 0.59
CA LEU A 90 6.63 11.83 0.17
C LEU A 90 6.16 12.68 -1.01
N TRP A 91 6.55 13.95 -1.03
CA TRP A 91 6.29 14.86 -2.15
C TRP A 91 7.55 15.64 -2.51
N GLY A 92 7.89 15.73 -3.78
CA GLY A 92 9.07 16.49 -4.21
C GLY A 92 9.49 16.22 -5.65
N ALA A 93 10.60 16.83 -6.04
CA ALA A 93 11.24 16.56 -7.32
C ALA A 93 11.95 15.21 -7.28
N THR A 94 11.70 14.35 -8.27
CA THR A 94 12.34 13.01 -8.34
C THR A 94 13.62 12.98 -9.15
N THR A 95 13.91 14.06 -9.88
CA THR A 95 15.12 14.22 -10.69
C THR A 95 15.64 15.65 -10.55
N LYS A 96 16.84 15.89 -11.09
CA LYS A 96 17.39 17.26 -11.21
C LYS A 96 16.78 18.05 -12.38
N ASN A 97 15.98 17.40 -13.23
CA ASN A 97 15.35 18.02 -14.37
C ASN A 97 14.02 18.64 -13.94
N SER A 98 13.92 19.97 -13.99
CA SER A 98 12.71 20.69 -13.59
C SER A 98 11.49 20.35 -14.46
N ALA A 99 11.68 19.86 -15.69
CA ALA A 99 10.59 19.42 -16.57
C ALA A 99 9.93 18.11 -16.13
N ASP A 100 10.49 17.39 -15.15
CA ASP A 100 9.85 16.22 -14.56
C ASP A 100 8.87 16.59 -13.43
N GLU A 101 8.85 17.87 -13.02
CA GLU A 101 7.98 18.42 -11.98
C GLU A 101 8.01 17.59 -10.67
N PHE A 102 6.91 17.56 -9.93
CA PHE A 102 6.81 16.99 -8.58
C PHE A 102 5.99 15.71 -8.56
N LEU A 103 6.54 14.66 -7.93
CA LEU A 103 5.87 13.39 -7.69
C LEU A 103 5.51 13.26 -6.20
N GLY A 104 4.28 12.83 -5.94
CA GLY A 104 3.82 12.31 -4.67
C GLY A 104 3.88 10.79 -4.65
N THR A 105 4.37 10.18 -3.56
CA THR A 105 4.20 8.74 -3.29
C THR A 105 3.49 8.56 -1.96
N GLY A 106 2.71 7.50 -1.82
CA GLY A 106 1.85 7.33 -0.66
C GLY A 106 1.68 5.88 -0.25
N ILE A 107 1.48 5.68 1.06
CA ILE A 107 1.14 4.40 1.68
C ILE A 107 -0.03 4.65 2.62
N ILE A 108 -1.08 3.82 2.55
CA ILE A 108 -2.21 3.85 3.47
C ILE A 108 -2.41 2.47 4.08
N PHE A 109 -2.52 2.40 5.40
CA PHE A 109 -2.90 1.18 6.11
C PHE A 109 -4.34 1.32 6.61
N PRO A 110 -5.19 0.28 6.47
CA PRO A 110 -6.46 0.22 7.19
C PRO A 110 -6.25 0.36 8.70
N LYS A 111 -7.19 1.01 9.39
CA LYS A 111 -7.17 1.21 10.84
C LYS A 111 -7.02 -0.11 11.61
N SER A 112 -7.58 -1.19 11.08
CA SER A 112 -7.54 -2.52 11.69
C SER A 112 -6.14 -3.14 11.74
N THR A 113 -5.22 -2.70 10.87
CA THR A 113 -3.87 -3.27 10.77
C THR A 113 -2.77 -2.25 11.07
N PHE A 114 -3.05 -0.95 11.00
CA PHE A 114 -2.12 0.11 11.36
C PHE A 114 -1.66 0.01 12.83
N LYS A 115 -0.36 0.14 13.07
CA LYS A 115 0.22 0.22 14.42
C LYS A 115 0.85 1.58 14.69
N THR A 116 1.80 2.01 13.86
CA THR A 116 2.55 3.27 14.05
C THR A 116 3.37 3.62 12.81
N PHE A 117 3.95 4.82 12.79
CA PHE A 117 5.02 5.19 11.86
C PHE A 117 6.38 5.10 12.53
N THR A 118 7.41 4.77 11.76
CA THR A 118 8.80 4.83 12.20
C THR A 118 9.71 5.13 11.00
N GLU A 119 11.02 5.18 11.22
CA GLU A 119 11.99 5.36 10.16
C GLU A 119 13.31 4.65 10.48
N ASP A 120 14.02 4.27 9.42
CA ASP A 120 15.43 3.90 9.50
C ASP A 120 16.28 4.94 8.75
N GLU A 121 17.57 4.67 8.54
CA GLU A 121 18.46 5.57 7.82
C GLU A 121 17.96 5.93 6.41
N ASN A 122 17.31 4.98 5.73
CA ASN A 122 17.00 5.04 4.30
C ASN A 122 15.49 5.14 3.99
N HIS A 123 14.62 4.83 4.95
CA HIS A 123 13.19 4.70 4.71
C HIS A 123 12.34 5.39 5.77
N TYR A 124 11.23 5.95 5.33
CA TYR A 124 10.07 6.19 6.19
C TYR A 124 9.16 4.97 6.12
N LEU A 125 8.69 4.49 7.26
CA LEU A 125 8.02 3.20 7.39
C LEU A 125 6.63 3.36 8.04
N VAL A 126 5.66 2.62 7.52
CA VAL A 126 4.38 2.34 8.18
C VAL A 126 4.45 0.93 8.73
N ILE A 127 4.24 0.78 10.04
CA ILE A 127 4.22 -0.52 10.71
C ILE A 127 2.78 -0.98 10.87
N GLY A 128 2.52 -2.22 10.49
CA GLY A 128 1.26 -2.89 10.74
C GLY A 128 1.43 -4.20 11.47
N VAL A 129 0.32 -4.71 12.00
CA VAL A 129 0.24 -5.99 12.71
C VAL A 129 -0.73 -6.91 11.99
N THR A 130 -0.31 -8.15 11.76
CA THR A 130 -1.16 -9.23 11.26
C THR A 130 -0.78 -10.55 11.95
N LYS A 131 -1.30 -11.68 11.51
CA LYS A 131 -0.80 -13.01 11.86
C LYS A 131 -0.22 -13.70 10.64
N PHE A 132 0.70 -14.64 10.86
CA PHE A 132 1.08 -15.55 9.79
C PHE A 132 -0.15 -16.25 9.20
N ASN A 133 -0.10 -16.53 7.90
CA ASN A 133 -1.16 -17.13 7.08
C ASN A 133 -2.47 -16.32 6.94
N ASP A 134 -2.63 -15.21 7.68
CA ASP A 134 -3.73 -14.28 7.47
C ASP A 134 -3.35 -13.26 6.38
N ALA A 135 -4.29 -12.94 5.50
CA ALA A 135 -4.11 -11.85 4.55
C ALA A 135 -4.31 -10.50 5.24
N PHE A 136 -3.46 -9.53 4.94
CA PHE A 136 -3.68 -8.13 5.26
C PHE A 136 -3.64 -7.28 4.00
N THR A 137 -4.20 -6.08 4.07
CA THR A 137 -4.22 -5.14 2.96
C THR A 137 -3.47 -3.87 3.35
N TYR A 138 -2.70 -3.33 2.43
CA TYR A 138 -2.33 -1.92 2.42
C TYR A 138 -2.49 -1.35 1.01
N TYR A 139 -2.38 -0.04 0.89
CA TYR A 139 -2.48 0.66 -0.37
C TYR A 139 -1.20 1.44 -0.62
N SER A 140 -0.73 1.45 -1.85
CA SER A 140 0.41 2.29 -2.23
C SER A 140 0.35 2.69 -3.70
N GLY A 141 0.90 3.85 -4.00
CA GLY A 141 0.96 4.38 -5.35
C GLY A 141 1.53 5.79 -5.35
N ALA A 142 1.21 6.54 -6.40
CA ALA A 142 1.82 7.84 -6.66
C ALA A 142 0.85 8.77 -7.36
N GLY A 143 1.06 10.08 -7.18
CA GLY A 143 0.41 11.14 -7.93
C GLY A 143 1.47 12.04 -8.57
N TRP A 144 1.21 12.60 -9.74
CA TRP A 144 2.20 13.37 -10.49
C TRP A 144 1.61 14.68 -10.96
N THR A 145 2.34 15.77 -10.79
CA THR A 145 1.95 17.09 -11.30
C THR A 145 1.71 17.11 -12.81
N ARG A 146 2.51 16.35 -13.57
CA ARG A 146 2.31 16.20 -15.02
C ARG A 146 1.11 15.33 -15.42
N SER A 147 0.49 14.58 -14.51
CA SER A 147 -0.75 13.86 -14.85
C SER A 147 -1.93 14.82 -15.02
N GLY A 148 -1.86 16.01 -14.41
CA GLY A 148 -2.96 16.98 -14.34
C GLY A 148 -3.97 16.70 -13.22
N ASP A 149 -3.88 15.54 -12.54
CA ASP A 149 -4.80 15.17 -11.45
C ASP A 149 -4.46 15.88 -10.13
N PHE A 150 -3.17 16.20 -9.93
CA PHE A 150 -2.67 16.81 -8.71
C PHE A 150 -1.82 18.02 -9.08
N LYS A 151 -2.15 19.22 -8.61
CA LYS A 151 -1.35 20.43 -8.90
C LYS A 151 -0.38 20.75 -7.77
N SER A 152 -0.61 20.18 -6.60
CA SER A 152 0.10 20.52 -5.37
C SER A 152 0.18 19.33 -4.42
N VAL A 153 1.02 19.49 -3.40
CA VAL A 153 1.10 18.55 -2.27
C VAL A 153 -0.22 18.46 -1.50
N ASP A 154 -0.99 19.56 -1.44
CA ASP A 154 -2.28 19.59 -0.76
C ASP A 154 -3.31 18.73 -1.50
N ASP A 155 -3.34 18.79 -2.83
CA ASP A 155 -4.21 17.93 -3.64
C ASP A 155 -3.91 16.45 -3.39
N TRP A 156 -2.62 16.09 -3.36
CA TRP A 156 -2.17 14.72 -3.10
C TRP A 156 -2.51 14.25 -1.68
N ASN A 157 -2.21 15.06 -0.66
CA ASN A 157 -2.50 14.71 0.73
C ASN A 157 -4.01 14.65 1.01
N ASN A 158 -4.81 15.49 0.36
CA ASN A 158 -6.27 15.43 0.42
C ASN A 158 -6.79 14.14 -0.22
N TYR A 159 -6.23 13.73 -1.36
CA TYR A 159 -6.57 12.46 -2.00
C TYR A 159 -6.23 11.24 -1.11
N LEU A 160 -5.06 11.22 -0.47
CA LEU A 160 -4.70 10.18 0.50
C LEU A 160 -5.66 10.16 1.69
N THR A 161 -6.03 11.34 2.19
CA THR A 161 -6.99 11.49 3.29
C THR A 161 -8.38 10.95 2.91
N GLN A 162 -8.87 11.26 1.72
CA GLN A 162 -10.14 10.73 1.21
C GLN A 162 -10.08 9.21 1.05
N CYS A 163 -9.03 8.68 0.41
CA CYS A 163 -8.86 7.24 0.24
C CYS A 163 -8.84 6.51 1.59
N SER A 164 -8.14 7.04 2.59
CA SER A 164 -8.13 6.47 3.94
C SER A 164 -9.53 6.44 4.58
N GLN A 165 -10.32 7.50 4.39
CA GLN A 165 -11.69 7.53 4.90
C GLN A 165 -12.57 6.47 4.23
N GLU A 166 -12.48 6.33 2.91
CA GLU A 166 -13.20 5.31 2.14
C GLU A 166 -12.83 3.89 2.58
N ILE A 167 -11.53 3.62 2.77
CA ILE A 167 -11.01 2.33 3.24
C ILE A 167 -11.54 1.98 4.63
N ASN A 168 -11.61 2.97 5.54
CA ASN A 168 -11.99 2.76 6.92
C ASN A 168 -13.52 2.85 7.17
N SER A 169 -14.28 3.34 6.19
CA SER A 169 -15.74 3.49 6.26
C SER A 169 -16.41 2.98 4.98
N PRO A 170 -16.29 1.67 4.66
CA PRO A 170 -16.83 1.13 3.41
C PRO A 170 -18.37 1.21 3.40
N LEU A 171 -18.92 1.60 2.25
CA LEU A 171 -20.37 1.55 2.00
C LEU A 171 -20.87 0.09 2.10
N ARG A 172 -21.86 -0.13 2.95
CA ARG A 172 -22.53 -1.44 3.10
C ARG A 172 -23.85 -1.41 2.35
N VAL A 173 -23.93 -2.17 1.27
CA VAL A 173 -25.17 -2.35 0.49
C VAL A 173 -25.85 -3.63 0.96
N SER A 174 -27.15 -3.55 1.24
CA SER A 174 -27.98 -4.73 1.51
C SER A 174 -29.15 -4.74 0.54
N ILE A 175 -29.40 -5.87 -0.10
CA ILE A 175 -30.53 -6.07 -1.00
C ILE A 175 -31.62 -6.79 -0.20
N LYS A 176 -32.81 -6.19 -0.10
CA LYS A 176 -33.98 -6.87 0.44
C LYS A 176 -34.73 -7.54 -0.70
N ALA A 177 -34.96 -8.85 -0.59
CA ALA A 177 -35.86 -9.54 -1.50
C ALA A 177 -37.29 -9.09 -1.22
N ASN A 178 -37.98 -8.55 -2.23
CA ASN A 178 -39.41 -8.32 -2.17
C ASN A 178 -40.12 -9.65 -2.48
N ASN A 179 -40.62 -10.32 -1.45
CA ASN A 179 -41.59 -11.40 -1.63
C ASN A 179 -42.96 -10.77 -1.90
N SER A 180 -43.25 -10.48 -3.17
CA SER A 180 -44.61 -10.19 -3.63
C SER A 180 -45.48 -11.43 -3.41
N LYS A 181 -46.51 -11.29 -2.56
CA LYS A 181 -47.64 -12.22 -2.45
C LYS A 181 -48.59 -12.01 -3.63
#